data_AF-A0A851HAH8-F1
#
_entry.id   AF-A0A851HAH8-F1
#
_cell.length_a   1.000
_cell.length_b   1.000
_cell.length_c   1.000
_cell.angle_alpha   90.00
_cell.angle_beta   90.00
_cell.angle_gamma   90.00
#
_symmetry.space_group_name_H-M   'P 1'
#
loop_
_entity.id
_entity.type
_entity.pdbx_description
1 polymer ?
#
loop_
_entity_poly.entity_id
_entity_poly.type
_entity_poly.pdbx_seq_one_letter_code
_entity_poly.pdbx_strand_id
1 'polypeptide(L)'
;MSKAEAMAKKFHTLYGIGCSPAQRLTRKGKGLANTVLVMYWPLAAEKVEWLLLATDGEGLEQETLQDVGDKPYLKWLGYELVRQPSRGRAAWTWRRSKQEIEELHAMIAMQANRKNTAAITETLERIARQPGFHGIRTQSWALCQAALQRGYDGPLPHLFYVQKVSHGERLVL
;
A
#
# COMPACT_ATOMS: atom_id res chain seq x y z
N MET A 1 -23.11 10.34 -11.35
CA MET A 1 -22.17 9.22 -11.45
C MET A 1 -20.85 9.74 -11.97
N SER A 2 -19.78 9.63 -11.19
CA SER A 2 -18.46 10.13 -11.58
C SER A 2 -17.83 9.24 -12.66
N LYS A 3 -16.85 9.76 -13.42
CA LYS A 3 -16.06 8.95 -14.37
C LYS A 3 -15.37 7.77 -13.68
N ALA A 4 -14.94 7.97 -12.44
CA ALA A 4 -14.33 6.97 -11.58
C ALA A 4 -15.28 5.79 -11.30
N GLU A 5 -16.52 6.09 -10.92
CA GLU A 5 -17.57 5.08 -10.71
C GLU A 5 -17.91 4.33 -12.01
N ALA A 6 -17.99 5.05 -13.14
CA ALA A 6 -18.25 4.43 -14.43
C ALA A 6 -17.13 3.46 -14.84
N MET A 7 -15.87 3.82 -14.59
CA MET A 7 -14.71 2.95 -14.81
C MET A 7 -14.76 1.70 -13.92
N ALA A 8 -15.04 1.87 -12.62
CA ALA A 8 -15.17 0.75 -11.69
C ALA A 8 -16.28 -0.23 -12.12
N LYS A 9 -17.43 0.30 -12.59
CA LYS A 9 -18.50 -0.53 -13.14
C LYS A 9 -18.08 -1.27 -14.41
N LYS A 10 -17.42 -0.60 -15.34
CA LYS A 10 -16.87 -1.23 -16.55
C LYS A 10 -15.94 -2.38 -16.18
N PHE A 11 -15.00 -2.16 -15.26
CA PHE A 11 -14.04 -3.19 -14.84
C PHE A 11 -14.70 -4.31 -14.03
N HIS A 12 -15.78 -4.03 -13.31
CA HIS A 12 -16.56 -5.08 -12.67
C HIS A 12 -17.16 -6.02 -13.71
N THR A 13 -17.80 -5.46 -14.74
CA THR A 13 -18.41 -6.25 -15.82
C THR A 13 -17.37 -7.04 -16.61
N LEU A 14 -16.24 -6.43 -16.96
CA LEU A 14 -15.22 -7.07 -17.80
C LEU A 14 -14.34 -8.05 -17.01
N TYR A 15 -13.89 -7.66 -15.82
CA TYR A 15 -12.78 -8.33 -15.14
C TYR A 15 -13.16 -8.95 -13.79
N GLY A 16 -14.37 -8.69 -13.28
CA GLY A 16 -14.84 -9.25 -12.03
C GLY A 16 -14.15 -8.69 -10.78
N ILE A 17 -13.75 -7.41 -10.79
CA ILE A 17 -13.05 -6.75 -9.66
C ILE A 17 -13.84 -6.81 -8.33
N GLY A 18 -15.15 -7.00 -8.40
CA GLY A 18 -16.06 -7.12 -7.25
C GLY A 18 -16.43 -8.55 -6.86
N CYS A 19 -15.74 -9.57 -7.40
CA CYS A 19 -16.06 -10.96 -7.09
C CYS A 19 -15.84 -11.28 -5.61
N SER A 20 -16.80 -11.99 -5.01
CA SER A 20 -16.71 -12.53 -3.65
C SER A 20 -15.62 -13.61 -3.52
N PRO A 21 -15.20 -13.97 -2.30
CA PRO A 21 -14.20 -15.04 -2.11
C PRO A 21 -14.57 -16.36 -2.82
N ALA A 22 -15.84 -16.77 -2.75
CA ALA A 22 -16.32 -17.98 -3.43
C ALA A 22 -16.24 -17.84 -4.96
N GLN A 23 -16.65 -16.70 -5.51
CA GLN A 23 -16.56 -16.43 -6.94
C GLN A 23 -15.11 -16.43 -7.44
N ARG A 24 -14.17 -15.90 -6.64
CA ARG A 24 -12.73 -15.91 -6.98
C ARG A 24 -12.14 -17.32 -7.03
N LEU A 25 -12.59 -18.22 -6.14
CA LEU A 25 -12.20 -19.63 -6.17
C LEU A 25 -12.72 -20.31 -7.44
N THR A 26 -13.99 -20.09 -7.80
CA THR A 26 -14.57 -20.63 -9.04
C THR A 26 -13.87 -20.09 -10.28
N ARG A 27 -13.57 -18.78 -10.33
CA ARG A 27 -12.81 -18.17 -11.44
C ARG A 27 -11.44 -18.80 -11.59
N LYS A 28 -10.70 -18.94 -10.48
CA LYS A 28 -9.40 -19.60 -10.46
C LYS A 28 -9.48 -21.05 -10.98
N GLY A 29 -10.51 -21.80 -10.56
CA GLY A 29 -10.74 -23.17 -11.03
C GLY A 29 -11.03 -23.28 -12.53
N LYS A 30 -11.49 -22.19 -13.16
CA LYS A 30 -11.72 -22.07 -14.60
C LYS A 30 -10.53 -21.47 -15.37
N GLY A 31 -9.38 -21.28 -14.72
CA GLY A 31 -8.21 -20.65 -15.35
C GLY A 31 -8.32 -19.14 -15.56
N LEU A 32 -9.38 -18.49 -15.05
CA LEU A 32 -9.57 -17.05 -15.19
C LEU A 32 -8.77 -16.28 -14.15
N ALA A 33 -8.21 -15.15 -14.58
CA ALA A 33 -7.54 -14.21 -13.70
C ALA A 33 -8.52 -13.65 -12.64
N ASN A 34 -8.03 -13.54 -11.41
CA ASN A 34 -8.68 -12.76 -10.37
C ASN A 34 -8.12 -11.35 -10.36
N THR A 35 -8.99 -10.36 -10.33
CA THR A 35 -8.60 -8.95 -10.42
C THR A 35 -8.99 -8.15 -9.19
N VAL A 36 -8.20 -7.11 -8.90
CA VAL A 36 -8.46 -6.11 -7.88
C VAL A 36 -8.19 -4.74 -8.49
N LEU A 37 -9.19 -3.87 -8.45
CA LEU A 37 -9.03 -2.44 -8.71
C LEU A 37 -8.77 -1.74 -7.38
N VAL A 38 -7.68 -1.00 -7.30
CA VAL A 38 -7.38 -0.11 -6.17
C VAL A 38 -7.49 1.32 -6.68
N MET A 39 -8.18 2.17 -5.93
CA MET A 39 -8.36 3.58 -6.25
C MET A 39 -8.00 4.41 -5.03
N TYR A 40 -7.24 5.48 -5.24
CA TYR A 40 -7.01 6.54 -4.28
C TYR A 40 -7.64 7.82 -4.82
N TRP A 41 -8.71 8.23 -4.14
CA TRP A 41 -9.51 9.38 -4.52
C TRP A 41 -9.92 10.13 -3.24
N PRO A 42 -9.03 10.96 -2.67
CA PRO A 42 -9.34 11.71 -1.46
C PRO A 42 -10.40 12.80 -1.75
N LEU A 43 -11.05 13.28 -0.69
CA LEU A 43 -12.06 14.33 -0.79
C LEU A 43 -11.47 15.56 -1.50
N ALA A 44 -12.24 16.14 -2.42
CA ALA A 44 -11.85 17.27 -3.27
C ALA A 44 -10.72 16.99 -4.29
N ALA A 45 -10.28 15.73 -4.48
CA ALA A 45 -9.32 15.43 -5.53
C ALA A 45 -9.96 15.49 -6.94
N GLU A 46 -9.33 16.27 -7.81
CA GLU A 46 -9.71 16.40 -9.22
C GLU A 46 -9.34 15.16 -10.05
N LYS A 47 -8.37 14.38 -9.57
CA LYS A 47 -7.84 13.18 -10.24
C LYS A 47 -7.98 11.96 -9.35
N VAL A 48 -8.11 10.81 -9.98
CA VAL A 48 -8.12 9.51 -9.32
C VAL A 48 -6.87 8.75 -9.73
N GLU A 49 -6.08 8.39 -8.72
CA GLU A 49 -4.95 7.48 -8.89
C GLU A 49 -5.49 6.06 -8.76
N TRP A 50 -5.17 5.17 -9.70
CA TRP A 50 -5.68 3.81 -9.69
C TRP A 50 -4.69 2.79 -10.24
N LEU A 51 -4.89 1.54 -9.86
CA LEU A 51 -4.17 0.38 -10.39
C LEU A 51 -5.09 -0.83 -10.48
N LEU A 52 -4.92 -1.61 -11.54
CA LEU A 52 -5.54 -2.91 -11.71
C LEU A 52 -4.48 -3.98 -11.51
N LEU A 53 -4.66 -4.83 -10.51
CA LEU A 53 -3.81 -5.98 -10.26
C LEU A 53 -4.56 -7.24 -10.64
N ALA A 54 -3.85 -8.17 -11.27
CA ALA A 54 -4.38 -9.46 -11.68
C ALA A 54 -3.46 -10.58 -11.23
N THR A 55 -4.05 -11.75 -10.98
CA THR A 55 -3.29 -13.01 -10.99
C THR A 55 -3.12 -13.49 -12.42
N ASP A 56 -2.18 -14.40 -12.65
CA ASP A 56 -2.12 -15.16 -13.89
C ASP A 56 -3.47 -15.82 -14.19
N GLY A 57 -3.80 -15.90 -15.48
CA GLY A 57 -5.03 -16.47 -16.00
C GLY A 57 -5.58 -15.70 -17.20
N GLU A 58 -6.68 -16.20 -17.76
CA GLU A 58 -7.38 -15.62 -18.91
C GLU A 58 -8.38 -14.51 -18.49
N GLY A 59 -8.91 -13.77 -19.47
CA GLY A 59 -9.96 -12.76 -19.31
C GLY A 59 -9.45 -11.32 -19.19
N LEU A 60 -8.20 -11.06 -19.58
CA LEU A 60 -7.54 -9.75 -19.57
C LEU A 60 -6.83 -9.44 -20.90
N GLU A 61 -7.25 -10.07 -22.00
CA GLU A 61 -6.63 -9.98 -23.32
C GLU A 61 -6.70 -8.56 -23.91
N GLN A 62 -7.64 -7.74 -23.42
CA GLN A 62 -7.79 -6.34 -23.80
C GLN A 62 -6.83 -5.40 -23.06
N GLU A 63 -6.14 -5.89 -22.04
CA GLU A 63 -5.25 -5.09 -21.19
C GLU A 63 -3.78 -5.44 -21.45
N THR A 64 -2.91 -4.43 -21.44
CA THR A 64 -1.46 -4.64 -21.50
C THR A 64 -0.89 -4.57 -20.08
N LEU A 65 -0.77 -5.74 -19.45
CA LEU A 65 -0.28 -5.85 -18.07
C LEU A 65 1.24 -6.03 -18.03
N GLN A 66 1.85 -5.55 -16.95
CA GLN A 66 3.26 -5.75 -16.65
C GLN A 66 3.39 -6.67 -15.45
N ASP A 67 4.35 -7.60 -15.52
CA ASP A 67 4.71 -8.42 -14.36
C ASP A 67 5.33 -7.51 -13.27
N VAL A 68 4.88 -7.70 -12.04
CA VAL A 68 5.32 -6.95 -10.86
C VAL A 68 6.28 -7.76 -9.96
N GLY A 69 6.61 -8.99 -10.37
CA GLY A 69 7.49 -9.97 -9.72
C GLY A 69 8.92 -9.48 -9.49
N ASP A 70 9.45 -8.78 -10.49
CA ASP A 70 10.87 -8.42 -10.58
C ASP A 70 11.10 -6.91 -10.70
N LYS A 71 12.37 -6.51 -10.79
CA LYS A 71 12.75 -5.11 -10.97
C LYS A 71 12.50 -4.66 -12.42
N PRO A 72 12.12 -3.39 -12.64
CA PRO A 72 11.85 -2.36 -11.63
C PRO A 72 10.53 -2.62 -10.88
N TYR A 73 10.53 -2.41 -9.57
CA TYR A 73 9.31 -2.60 -8.76
C TYR A 73 8.21 -1.64 -9.21
N LEU A 74 6.95 -2.11 -9.18
CA LEU A 74 5.79 -1.26 -9.37
C LEU A 74 5.81 -0.13 -8.33
N LYS A 75 5.80 1.12 -8.80
CA LYS A 75 5.71 2.32 -7.98
C LYS A 75 4.32 2.93 -8.08
N TRP A 76 3.69 3.20 -6.94
CA TRP A 76 2.39 3.86 -6.88
C TRP A 76 2.28 4.71 -5.62
N LEU A 77 1.86 5.97 -5.77
CA LEU A 77 1.77 6.95 -4.67
C LEU A 77 3.06 7.09 -3.85
N GLY A 78 4.23 6.94 -4.49
CA GLY A 78 5.54 6.97 -3.84
C GLY A 78 5.98 5.66 -3.17
N TYR A 79 5.14 4.62 -3.18
CA TYR A 79 5.44 3.32 -2.59
C TYR A 79 5.84 2.29 -3.64
N GLU A 80 6.68 1.34 -3.25
CA GLU A 80 7.08 0.19 -4.05
C GLU A 80 6.32 -1.05 -3.60
N LEU A 81 5.73 -1.77 -4.56
CA LEU A 81 5.16 -3.10 -4.32
C LEU A 81 6.29 -4.12 -4.32
N VAL A 82 6.39 -4.90 -3.24
CA VAL A 82 7.41 -5.94 -3.11
C VAL A 82 6.84 -7.24 -2.57
N ARG A 83 7.50 -8.32 -2.95
CA ARG A 83 7.22 -9.66 -2.44
C ARG A 83 8.19 -9.99 -1.31
N GLN A 84 7.68 -10.18 -0.10
CA GLN A 84 8.49 -10.48 1.09
C GLN A 84 8.14 -11.87 1.66
N PRO A 85 9.13 -12.64 2.12
CA PRO A 85 8.86 -13.86 2.89
C PRO A 85 8.11 -13.50 4.19
N SER A 86 6.99 -14.16 4.45
CA SER A 86 6.19 -13.97 5.67
C SER A 86 5.59 -15.30 6.11
N ARG A 87 5.96 -15.79 7.30
CA ARG A 87 5.43 -17.03 7.90
C ARG A 87 5.40 -18.22 6.93
N GLY A 88 6.54 -18.48 6.27
CA GLY A 88 6.68 -19.61 5.33
C GLY A 88 6.04 -19.42 3.95
N ARG A 89 5.42 -18.26 3.66
CA ARG A 89 4.88 -17.92 2.33
C ARG A 89 5.34 -16.54 1.88
N ALA A 90 5.58 -16.38 0.58
CA ALA A 90 5.86 -15.07 0.03
C ALA A 90 4.56 -14.24 -0.07
N ALA A 91 4.54 -13.06 0.54
CA ALA A 91 3.39 -12.16 0.57
C ALA A 91 3.74 -10.80 -0.04
N TRP A 92 2.79 -10.24 -0.77
CA TRP A 92 2.90 -8.89 -1.35
C TRP A 92 2.66 -7.83 -0.28
N THR A 93 3.49 -6.79 -0.27
CA THR A 93 3.31 -5.62 0.59
C THR A 93 3.87 -4.36 -0.04
N TRP A 94 3.33 -3.21 0.34
CA TRP A 94 3.89 -1.92 -0.03
C TRP A 94 4.95 -1.50 0.97
N ARG A 95 5.98 -0.82 0.48
CA ARG A 95 7.03 -0.20 1.28
C ARG A 95 7.47 1.13 0.66
N ARG A 96 8.15 1.96 1.44
CA ARG A 96 8.90 3.12 0.92
C ARG A 96 10.11 2.67 0.14
N SER A 97 10.55 3.52 -0.79
CA SER A 97 11.81 3.31 -1.49
C SER A 97 13.00 3.27 -0.52
N LYS A 98 14.10 2.62 -0.93
CA LYS A 98 15.33 2.58 -0.13
C LYS A 98 15.84 4.00 0.16
N GLN A 99 15.84 4.86 -0.85
CA GLN A 99 16.29 6.25 -0.74
C GLN A 99 15.49 7.02 0.32
N GLU A 100 14.17 6.95 0.28
CA GLU A 100 13.31 7.68 1.23
C GLU A 100 13.56 7.23 2.68
N ILE A 101 13.82 5.94 2.90
CA ILE A 101 14.16 5.42 4.23
C ILE A 101 15.52 5.96 4.70
N GLU A 102 16.52 6.01 3.83
CA GLU A 102 17.83 6.58 4.15
C GLU A 102 17.73 8.06 4.51
N GLU A 103 16.93 8.83 3.75
CA GLU A 103 16.66 10.24 4.01
C GLU A 103 15.96 10.45 5.37
N LEU A 104 14.98 9.62 5.72
CA LEU A 104 14.30 9.68 7.01
C LEU A 104 15.23 9.34 8.18
N HIS A 105 16.11 8.34 8.03
CA HIS A 105 17.13 8.04 9.05
C HIS A 105 18.10 9.21 9.24
N ALA A 106 18.55 9.84 8.15
CA ALA A 106 19.42 11.01 8.21
C ALA A 106 18.73 12.20 8.89
N MET A 107 17.45 12.42 8.59
CA MET A 107 16.64 13.46 9.21
C MET A 107 16.52 13.27 10.73
N ILE A 108 16.18 12.06 11.19
CA ILE A 108 16.11 11.74 12.63
C ILE A 108 17.47 11.91 13.29
N ALA A 109 18.56 11.47 12.65
CA ALA A 109 19.91 11.63 13.19
C ALA A 109 20.30 13.10 13.35
N MET A 110 19.99 13.94 12.35
CA MET A 110 20.23 15.38 12.41
C MET A 110 19.44 16.03 13.55
N GLN A 111 18.16 15.71 13.71
CA GLN A 111 17.30 16.25 14.77
C GLN A 111 17.79 15.83 16.16
N ALA A 112 18.20 14.57 16.32
CA ALA A 112 18.74 14.05 17.58
C ALA A 112 20.07 14.69 17.96
N ASN A 113 21.00 14.89 17.00
CA ASN A 113 22.26 15.59 17.25
C ASN A 113 22.05 17.03 17.74
N ARG A 114 20.96 17.67 17.31
CA ARG A 114 20.54 19.01 17.77
C ARG A 114 19.72 18.98 19.06
N LYS A 115 19.48 17.80 19.65
CA LYS A 115 18.60 17.58 20.81
C LYS A 115 17.20 18.16 20.60
N ASN A 116 16.70 18.15 19.36
CA ASN A 116 15.39 18.71 19.03
C ASN A 116 14.32 17.62 19.11
N THR A 117 13.92 17.28 20.33
CA THR A 117 12.91 16.25 20.61
C THR A 117 11.57 16.55 19.92
N ALA A 118 11.13 17.81 19.89
CA ALA A 118 9.88 18.21 19.25
C ALA A 118 9.86 17.88 17.74
N ALA A 119 10.96 18.16 17.03
CA ALA A 119 11.06 17.82 15.60
C ALA A 119 11.07 16.31 15.36
N ILE A 120 11.66 15.52 16.26
CA ILE A 120 11.62 14.06 16.18
C ILE A 120 10.18 13.58 16.35
N THR A 121 9.46 14.07 17.36
CA THR A 121 8.05 13.73 17.60
C THR A 121 7.20 14.01 16.37
N GLU A 122 7.28 15.22 15.81
CA GLU A 122 6.53 15.61 14.60
C GLU A 122 6.86 14.69 13.41
N THR A 123 8.15 14.34 13.25
CA THR A 123 8.61 13.45 12.18
C THR A 123 8.01 12.05 12.34
N LEU A 124 8.04 11.49 13.56
CA LEU A 124 7.47 10.17 13.86
C LEU A 124 5.94 10.17 13.67
N GLU A 125 5.24 11.22 14.10
CA GLU A 125 3.79 11.37 13.88
C GLU A 125 3.42 11.40 12.39
N ARG A 126 4.21 12.11 11.58
CA ARG A 126 4.03 12.12 10.12
C ARG A 126 4.28 10.74 9.49
N ILE A 127 5.25 9.98 10.00
CA ILE A 127 5.53 8.60 9.58
C ILE A 127 4.38 7.66 9.96
N ALA A 128 3.73 7.89 11.10
CA ALA A 128 2.62 7.07 11.59
C ALA A 128 1.30 7.30 10.82
N ARG A 129 1.11 8.48 10.21
CA ARG A 129 -0.05 8.81 9.36
C ARG A 129 -0.03 8.15 7.98
N GLN A 130 0.84 7.18 7.77
CA GLN A 130 1.08 6.53 6.48
C GLN A 130 0.33 5.20 6.42
N PRO A 131 0.12 4.60 5.22
CA PRO A 131 -0.67 3.39 5.11
C PRO A 131 -0.12 2.24 5.96
N GLY A 132 -0.99 1.57 6.71
CA GLY A 132 -0.62 0.50 7.66
C GLY A 132 -0.21 -0.84 7.03
N PHE A 133 0.35 -0.84 5.81
CA PHE A 133 0.85 -2.06 5.16
C PHE A 133 2.04 -2.62 5.95
N HIS A 134 2.24 -3.94 5.89
CA HIS A 134 3.30 -4.59 6.66
C HIS A 134 4.70 -4.01 6.38
N GLY A 135 5.07 -3.82 5.11
CA GLY A 135 6.37 -3.26 4.73
C GLY A 135 6.58 -1.84 5.26
N ILE A 136 5.59 -0.96 5.06
CA ILE A 136 5.59 0.40 5.61
C ILE A 136 5.70 0.37 7.13
N ARG A 137 4.90 -0.45 7.82
CA ARG A 137 4.90 -0.52 9.30
C ARG A 137 6.24 -1.00 9.84
N THR A 138 6.85 -2.01 9.22
CA THR A 138 8.18 -2.50 9.59
C THR A 138 9.22 -1.39 9.45
N GLN A 139 9.19 -0.65 8.34
CA GLN A 139 10.08 0.50 8.11
C GLN A 139 9.83 1.64 9.12
N SER A 140 8.56 2.00 9.36
CA SER A 140 8.18 3.02 10.34
C SER A 140 8.63 2.65 11.75
N TRP A 141 8.51 1.38 12.14
CA TRP A 141 8.99 0.91 13.44
C TRP A 141 10.51 0.98 13.55
N ALA A 142 11.25 0.64 12.49
CA ALA A 142 12.71 0.79 12.47
C ALA A 142 13.15 2.26 12.67
N LEU A 143 12.39 3.21 12.12
CA LEU A 143 12.63 4.65 12.34
C LEU A 143 12.35 5.05 13.81
N CYS A 144 11.27 4.54 14.42
CA CYS A 144 11.01 4.74 15.85
C CYS A 144 12.17 4.19 16.71
N GLN A 145 12.64 2.97 16.42
CA GLN A 145 13.78 2.37 17.13
C GLN A 145 15.06 3.19 16.95
N ALA A 146 15.32 3.70 15.74
CA ALA A 146 16.47 4.53 15.46
C ALA A 146 16.44 5.88 16.22
N ALA A 147 15.24 6.43 16.48
CA ALA A 147 15.06 7.60 17.33
C ALA A 147 15.36 7.26 18.81
N LEU A 148 14.79 6.17 19.33
CA LEU A 148 15.04 5.71 20.71
C LEU A 148 16.54 5.48 20.97
N GLN A 149 17.23 4.80 20.05
CA GLN A 149 18.67 4.54 20.14
C GLN A 149 19.52 5.82 20.17
N ARG A 150 18.96 6.94 19.72
CA ARG A 150 19.61 8.26 19.73
C ARG A 150 19.19 9.13 20.92
N GLY A 151 18.52 8.55 21.91
CA GLY A 151 18.13 9.23 23.13
C GLY A 151 16.82 9.99 23.05
N TYR A 152 15.97 9.72 22.05
CA TYR A 152 14.58 10.19 22.09
C TYR A 152 13.83 9.49 23.23
N ASP A 153 13.21 10.26 24.11
CA ASP A 153 12.48 9.81 25.30
C ASP A 153 10.98 10.17 25.25
N GLY A 154 10.53 10.80 24.18
CA GLY A 154 9.13 11.16 23.96
C GLY A 154 8.24 9.97 23.59
N PRO A 155 6.91 10.20 23.49
CA PRO A 155 5.98 9.16 23.12
C PRO A 155 6.23 8.66 21.69
N LEU A 156 6.10 7.35 21.49
CA LEU A 156 6.05 6.77 20.15
C LEU A 156 4.62 6.78 19.62
N PRO A 157 4.41 7.14 18.35
CA PRO A 157 3.08 7.17 17.77
C PRO A 157 2.55 5.75 17.53
N HIS A 158 1.22 5.62 17.54
CA HIS A 158 0.56 4.37 17.18
C HIS A 158 0.68 4.11 15.67
N LEU A 159 1.22 2.95 15.29
CA LEU A 159 1.29 2.53 13.89
C LEU A 159 0.05 1.73 13.52
N PHE A 160 -0.80 2.32 12.69
CA PHE A 160 -2.04 1.68 12.25
C PHE A 160 -1.78 0.43 11.40
N TYR A 161 -2.73 -0.49 11.44
CA TYR A 161 -2.78 -1.66 10.56
C TYR A 161 -3.75 -1.37 9.42
N VAL A 162 -3.42 -1.84 8.21
CA VAL A 162 -4.39 -1.86 7.12
C VAL A 162 -5.55 -2.75 7.52
N GLN A 163 -6.73 -2.15 7.64
CA GLN A 163 -7.99 -2.86 7.73
C GLN A 163 -8.45 -3.18 6.31
N LYS A 164 -8.62 -4.48 6.04
CA LYS A 164 -9.29 -4.91 4.82
C LYS A 164 -10.78 -4.82 5.08
N VAL A 165 -11.43 -3.81 4.54
CA VAL A 165 -12.89 -3.81 4.44
C VAL A 165 -13.25 -5.00 3.54
N SER A 166 -14.18 -5.82 3.99
CA SER A 166 -14.64 -7.00 3.26
C SER A 166 -15.08 -6.59 1.87
N HIS A 167 -14.59 -7.28 0.83
CA HIS A 167 -15.06 -7.05 -0.53
C HIS A 167 -16.58 -7.29 -0.58
N GLY A 168 -17.35 -6.25 -0.89
CA GLY A 168 -18.82 -6.32 -0.96
C GLY A 168 -19.56 -5.42 0.03
N GLU A 169 -18.89 -4.79 0.99
CA GLU A 169 -19.50 -3.67 1.70
C GLU A 169 -19.59 -2.47 0.76
N ARG A 170 -20.80 -1.88 0.64
CA ARG A 170 -20.99 -0.65 -0.12
C ARG A 170 -20.08 0.42 0.47
N LEU A 171 -19.23 1.01 -0.37
CA LEU A 171 -18.71 2.35 -0.12
C LEU A 171 -19.93 3.27 -0.01
N VAL A 172 -20.29 3.65 1.21
CA VAL A 172 -21.23 4.74 1.43
C VAL A 172 -20.40 6.00 1.21
N LEU A 173 -20.60 6.62 0.05
CA LEU A 173 -20.12 7.96 -0.27
C LEU A 173 -21.08 8.99 0.33
#